data_AF-A0A381YW89-F1
#
_entry.id   AF-A0A381YW89-F1
#
_cell.length_a   1.000
_cell.length_b   1.000
_cell.length_c   1.000
_cell.angle_alpha   90.00
_cell.angle_beta   90.00
_cell.angle_gamma   90.00
#
_symmetry.space_group_name_H-M   'P 1'
#
loop_
_entity.id
_entity.type
_entity.pdbx_description
1 polymer ?
#
loop_
_entity_poly.entity_id
_entity_poly.type
_entity_poly.pdbx_seq_one_letter_code
_entity_poly.pdbx_strand_id
1 'polypeptide(L)'
;VFNKYDINSLLEYAIESLIIINNSTINSISTNNLSKYNYDTFKNEISEFIEFFIPYKKIDKSLNVAFFETWKEYYYNLNFEFDTFVHKDFEFTNLMYLPKNTNHLKCGILDFQSAFKGFKGWDLFSLLENSRIYFSREKNEKFIKYYYENTYPNLEFNHFRNQYYFLNTSRQTRLLGRWVKFSKVDKNNSYLKYIDTTTKRLKESLANLNIKALNNIYEKILN
;
A
#
# COMPACT_ATOMS: atom_id res chain seq x y z
N VAL A 1 -1.59 3.02 23.59
CA VAL A 1 -0.90 1.71 23.64
C VAL A 1 -1.25 0.99 22.35
N PHE A 2 -0.32 0.93 21.40
CA PHE A 2 -0.35 -0.15 20.38
C PHE A 2 -0.53 -1.45 21.17
N ASN A 3 -1.53 -2.25 20.82
CA ASN A 3 -1.90 -3.53 21.44
C ASN A 3 -0.76 -4.09 22.32
N LYS A 4 -1.00 -4.35 23.61
CA LYS A 4 -0.04 -5.05 24.52
C LYS A 4 0.33 -6.47 24.05
N TYR A 5 -0.04 -6.83 22.83
CA TYR A 5 -0.07 -8.14 22.26
C TYR A 5 0.93 -8.25 21.12
N ASP A 6 1.41 -9.46 20.88
CA ASP A 6 2.38 -9.77 19.84
C ASP A 6 1.87 -9.34 18.46
N ILE A 7 2.64 -8.48 17.81
CA ILE A 7 2.31 -7.91 16.50
C ILE A 7 2.34 -8.98 15.39
N ASN A 8 3.11 -10.04 15.57
CA ASN A 8 3.18 -11.15 14.61
C ASN A 8 1.87 -11.94 14.63
N SER A 9 1.36 -12.25 15.82
CA SER A 9 0.05 -12.90 15.98
C SER A 9 -1.06 -12.06 15.34
N LEU A 10 -1.11 -10.75 15.61
CA LEU A 10 -2.13 -9.87 15.00
C LEU A 10 -1.99 -9.79 13.48
N LEU A 11 -0.75 -9.79 12.95
CA LEU A 11 -0.50 -9.82 11.50
C LEU A 11 -1.12 -11.07 10.86
N GLU A 12 -0.91 -12.24 11.45
CA GLU A 12 -1.46 -13.51 10.93
C GLU A 12 -2.99 -13.46 10.90
N TYR A 13 -3.64 -13.09 12.01
CA TYR A 13 -5.11 -12.98 12.05
C TYR A 13 -5.66 -11.92 11.08
N ALA A 14 -4.90 -10.85 10.84
CA ALA A 14 -5.27 -9.81 9.89
C ALA A 14 -5.21 -10.33 8.44
N ILE A 15 -4.18 -11.10 8.09
CA ILE A 15 -4.05 -11.72 6.77
C ILE A 15 -5.16 -12.76 6.53
N GLU A 16 -5.45 -13.59 7.53
CA GLU A 16 -6.59 -14.52 7.47
C GLU A 16 -7.92 -13.79 7.26
N SER A 17 -8.11 -12.64 7.93
CA SER A 17 -9.30 -11.81 7.74
C SER A 17 -9.38 -11.25 6.32
N LEU A 18 -8.26 -10.78 5.76
CA LEU A 18 -8.21 -10.32 4.36
C LEU A 18 -8.56 -11.44 3.38
N ILE A 19 -8.03 -12.65 3.58
CA ILE A 19 -8.35 -13.82 2.74
C ILE A 19 -9.86 -14.08 2.76
N ILE A 20 -10.47 -14.08 3.94
CA ILE A 20 -11.91 -14.33 4.09
C ILE A 20 -12.77 -13.22 3.48
N ILE A 21 -12.38 -11.95 3.66
CA ILE A 21 -13.07 -10.80 3.05
C ILE A 21 -13.03 -10.90 1.52
N ASN A 22 -11.87 -11.23 0.95
CA ASN A 22 -11.69 -11.34 -0.50
C ASN A 22 -12.44 -12.55 -1.09
N ASN A 23 -12.48 -13.68 -0.37
CA ASN A 23 -13.21 -14.86 -0.82
C ASN A 23 -14.74 -14.73 -0.65
N SER A 24 -15.21 -13.96 0.34
CA SER A 24 -16.65 -13.74 0.59
C SER A 24 -17.26 -12.68 -0.32
N THR A 25 -16.49 -11.68 -0.75
CA THR A 25 -16.95 -10.66 -1.70
C THR A 25 -17.28 -11.21 -3.09
N ILE A 26 -16.80 -12.41 -3.42
CA ILE A 26 -17.18 -13.14 -4.64
C ILE A 26 -18.65 -13.59 -4.61
N ASN A 27 -19.27 -13.77 -3.42
CA ASN A 27 -20.53 -14.51 -3.31
C ASN A 27 -21.69 -13.81 -2.57
N SER A 28 -21.50 -12.69 -1.85
CA SER A 28 -22.60 -12.19 -0.99
C SER A 28 -22.74 -10.68 -0.79
N ILE A 29 -21.74 -9.85 -1.09
CA ILE A 29 -21.80 -8.41 -0.80
C ILE A 29 -21.77 -7.60 -2.10
N SER A 30 -22.88 -6.94 -2.42
CA SER A 30 -22.93 -6.00 -3.54
C SER A 30 -22.01 -4.83 -3.26
N THR A 31 -20.90 -4.75 -3.99
CA THR A 31 -19.98 -3.61 -3.95
C THR A 31 -20.42 -2.50 -4.91
N ASN A 32 -21.60 -2.58 -5.52
CA ASN A 32 -22.02 -1.68 -6.62
C ASN A 32 -22.05 -0.19 -6.26
N ASN A 33 -22.20 0.14 -4.98
CA ASN A 33 -22.19 1.53 -4.50
C ASN A 33 -20.78 2.07 -4.22
N LEU A 34 -19.74 1.23 -4.29
CA LEU A 34 -18.36 1.64 -4.08
C LEU A 34 -17.76 2.21 -5.36
N SER A 35 -17.06 3.33 -5.22
CA SER A 35 -16.30 3.92 -6.33
C SER A 35 -15.19 2.96 -6.78
N LYS A 36 -14.93 2.95 -8.09
CA LYS A 36 -13.82 2.16 -8.65
C LYS A 36 -12.56 3.01 -8.69
N TYR A 37 -11.45 2.44 -8.23
CA TYR A 37 -10.14 3.08 -8.36
C TYR A 37 -9.80 3.34 -9.82
N ASN A 38 -9.16 4.47 -10.09
CA ASN A 38 -8.88 4.93 -11.44
C ASN A 38 -7.58 5.74 -11.49
N TYR A 39 -7.15 6.06 -12.71
CA TYR A 39 -5.90 6.75 -12.93
C TYR A 39 -5.89 8.16 -12.33
N ASP A 40 -7.02 8.89 -12.34
CA ASP A 40 -7.08 10.23 -11.77
C ASP A 40 -6.83 10.21 -10.25
N THR A 41 -7.44 9.24 -9.56
CA THR A 41 -7.19 9.00 -8.14
C THR A 41 -5.72 8.66 -7.91
N PHE A 42 -5.18 7.72 -8.68
CA PHE A 42 -3.77 7.33 -8.63
C PHE A 42 -2.82 8.50 -8.84
N LYS A 43 -3.07 9.34 -9.85
CA LYS A 43 -2.27 10.52 -10.17
C LYS A 43 -2.29 11.55 -9.05
N ASN A 44 -3.47 11.81 -8.48
CA ASN A 44 -3.63 12.71 -7.34
C ASN A 44 -2.93 12.18 -6.08
N GLU A 45 -2.89 10.87 -5.89
CA GLU A 45 -2.19 10.26 -4.76
C GLU A 45 -0.67 10.44 -4.87
N ILE A 46 -0.08 10.16 -6.04
CA ILE A 46 1.37 10.35 -6.23
C ILE A 46 1.78 11.82 -6.34
N SER A 47 0.86 12.75 -6.62
CA SER A 47 1.17 14.18 -6.70
C SER A 47 1.64 14.76 -5.36
N GLU A 48 1.22 14.18 -4.23
CA GLU A 48 1.67 14.61 -2.90
C GLU A 48 3.20 14.56 -2.76
N PHE A 49 3.85 13.61 -3.43
CA PHE A 49 5.30 13.54 -3.47
C PHE A 49 5.91 14.79 -4.11
N ILE A 50 5.38 15.18 -5.27
CA ILE A 50 5.83 16.35 -6.03
C ILE A 50 5.48 17.65 -5.31
N GLU A 51 4.31 17.72 -4.67
CA GLU A 51 3.82 18.92 -4.00
C GLU A 51 4.54 19.18 -2.67
N PHE A 52 4.83 18.13 -1.89
CA PHE A 52 5.34 18.27 -0.53
C PHE A 52 6.78 17.80 -0.37
N PHE A 53 7.12 16.61 -0.86
CA PHE A 53 8.44 16.01 -0.61
C PHE A 53 9.54 16.67 -1.44
N ILE A 54 9.33 16.87 -2.75
CA ILE A 54 10.30 17.51 -3.65
C ILE A 54 10.73 18.89 -3.12
N PRO A 55 9.82 19.82 -2.75
CA PRO A 55 10.22 21.10 -2.16
C PRO A 55 10.87 20.97 -0.78
N TYR A 56 10.45 19.99 0.04
CA TYR A 56 11.04 19.77 1.36
C TYR A 56 12.50 19.33 1.29
N LYS A 57 12.84 18.48 0.32
CA LYS A 57 14.22 18.08 0.05
C LYS A 57 15.00 19.04 -0.86
N LYS A 58 14.36 20.13 -1.33
CA LYS A 58 14.93 21.11 -2.27
C LYS A 58 15.42 20.46 -3.58
N ILE A 59 14.69 19.46 -4.06
CA ILE A 59 15.01 18.73 -5.30
C ILE A 59 14.51 19.54 -6.50
N ASP A 60 15.27 19.52 -7.59
CA ASP A 60 14.90 20.18 -8.83
C ASP A 60 13.65 19.55 -9.48
N LYS A 61 12.83 20.39 -10.12
CA LYS A 61 11.53 19.99 -10.68
C LYS A 61 11.60 19.51 -12.13
N SER A 62 12.78 19.46 -12.75
CA SER A 62 12.94 19.05 -14.17
C SER A 62 12.39 17.65 -14.45
N LEU A 63 12.38 16.75 -13.47
CA LEU A 63 11.89 15.39 -13.63
C LEU A 63 10.37 15.24 -13.42
N ASN A 64 9.63 16.29 -13.06
CA ASN A 64 8.21 16.19 -12.73
C ASN A 64 7.36 15.67 -13.90
N VAL A 65 7.63 16.13 -15.12
CA VAL A 65 6.91 15.66 -16.32
C VAL A 65 7.22 14.19 -16.57
N ALA A 66 8.51 13.83 -16.59
CA ALA A 66 8.95 12.45 -16.78
C ALA A 66 8.40 11.50 -15.71
N PHE A 67 8.27 11.97 -14.46
CA PHE A 67 7.66 11.24 -13.35
C PHE A 67 6.21 10.85 -13.66
N PHE A 68 5.36 11.82 -14.02
CA PHE A 68 3.95 11.52 -14.28
C PHE A 68 3.75 10.68 -15.54
N GLU A 69 4.49 10.95 -16.62
CA GLU A 69 4.39 10.18 -17.86
C GLU A 69 4.85 8.73 -17.66
N THR A 70 5.95 8.51 -16.93
CA THR A 70 6.43 7.15 -16.62
C THR A 70 5.39 6.41 -15.80
N TRP A 71 4.87 7.00 -14.73
CA TRP A 71 3.83 6.37 -13.92
C TRP A 71 2.56 6.07 -14.71
N LYS A 72 2.16 6.96 -15.63
CA LYS A 72 1.01 6.77 -16.52
C LYS A 72 1.17 5.57 -17.42
N GLU A 73 2.31 5.48 -18.11
CA GLU A 73 2.62 4.37 -19.02
C GLU A 73 2.49 3.02 -18.32
N TYR A 74 3.17 2.84 -17.19
CA TYR A 74 3.16 1.57 -16.48
C TYR A 74 1.84 1.26 -15.77
N TYR A 75 1.09 2.28 -15.35
CA TYR A 75 -0.26 2.08 -14.79
C TYR A 75 -1.17 1.40 -15.82
N TYR A 76 -1.17 1.88 -17.07
CA TYR A 76 -1.99 1.28 -18.13
C TYR A 76 -1.43 -0.07 -18.60
N ASN A 77 -0.11 -0.22 -18.70
CA ASN A 77 0.51 -1.48 -19.14
C ASN A 77 0.26 -2.67 -18.18
N LEU A 78 0.06 -2.40 -16.88
CA LEU A 78 -0.17 -3.45 -15.89
C LEU A 78 -1.61 -3.97 -15.86
N ASN A 79 -2.53 -3.40 -16.65
CA ASN A 79 -3.90 -3.90 -16.87
C ASN A 79 -4.62 -4.33 -15.59
N PHE A 80 -4.72 -3.42 -14.62
CA PHE A 80 -5.35 -3.72 -13.34
C PHE A 80 -6.84 -4.03 -13.45
N GLU A 81 -7.26 -5.08 -12.75
CA GLU A 81 -8.67 -5.33 -12.43
C GLU A 81 -8.99 -4.75 -11.04
N PHE A 82 -9.75 -3.65 -11.02
CA PHE A 82 -10.21 -3.00 -9.79
C PHE A 82 -11.66 -3.37 -9.48
N ASP A 83 -11.89 -4.63 -9.14
CA ASP A 83 -13.22 -5.21 -8.89
C ASP A 83 -13.41 -5.68 -7.44
N THR A 84 -12.34 -5.64 -6.65
CA THR A 84 -12.27 -6.24 -5.33
C THR A 84 -12.54 -5.20 -4.24
N PHE A 85 -13.23 -5.59 -3.17
CA PHE A 85 -13.39 -4.72 -2.00
C PHE A 85 -12.03 -4.39 -1.39
N VAL A 86 -11.79 -3.11 -1.17
CA VAL A 86 -10.60 -2.59 -0.52
C VAL A 86 -11.01 -1.73 0.65
N HIS A 87 -10.52 -2.06 1.84
CA HIS A 87 -10.72 -1.28 3.06
C HIS A 87 -10.00 0.07 2.99
N LYS A 88 -8.88 0.14 2.25
CA LYS A 88 -8.02 1.32 2.02
C LYS A 88 -7.07 1.64 3.17
N ASP A 89 -7.62 1.70 4.37
CA ASP A 89 -6.90 2.05 5.61
C ASP A 89 -6.66 0.80 6.48
N PHE A 90 -6.43 -0.36 5.86
CA PHE A 90 -6.13 -1.63 6.54
C PHE A 90 -4.70 -1.65 7.07
N GLU A 91 -4.49 -1.01 8.21
CA GLU A 91 -3.19 -0.90 8.87
C GLU A 91 -3.32 -1.07 10.38
N PHE A 92 -2.22 -1.43 11.06
CA PHE A 92 -2.23 -1.84 12.48
C PHE A 92 -2.89 -0.84 13.45
N THR A 93 -2.97 0.44 13.12
CA THR A 93 -3.67 1.45 13.92
C THR A 93 -5.19 1.26 13.92
N ASN A 94 -5.72 0.61 12.89
CA ASN A 94 -7.14 0.32 12.67
C ASN A 94 -7.47 -1.16 12.95
N LEU A 95 -6.54 -1.92 13.51
CA LEU A 95 -6.71 -3.33 13.87
C LEU A 95 -6.65 -3.55 15.39
N MET A 96 -7.58 -4.35 15.90
CA MET A 96 -7.69 -4.68 17.32
C MET A 96 -7.49 -6.17 17.54
N TYR A 97 -6.67 -6.54 18.53
CA TYR A 97 -6.60 -7.94 18.94
C TYR A 97 -7.74 -8.28 19.89
N LEU A 98 -8.54 -9.29 19.54
CA LEU A 98 -9.72 -9.75 20.27
C LEU A 98 -9.49 -11.18 20.80
N PRO A 99 -8.76 -11.36 21.91
CA PRO A 99 -8.27 -12.68 22.36
C PRO A 99 -9.36 -13.70 22.68
N LYS A 100 -10.59 -13.24 22.96
CA LYS A 100 -11.73 -14.11 23.27
C LYS A 100 -12.38 -14.73 22.03
N ASN A 101 -12.03 -14.26 20.83
CA ASN A 101 -12.56 -14.78 19.58
C ASN A 101 -11.69 -15.93 19.04
N THR A 102 -12.15 -16.59 17.98
CA THR A 102 -11.46 -17.72 17.33
C THR A 102 -10.97 -17.35 15.93
N ASN A 103 -9.86 -17.95 15.50
CA ASN A 103 -9.31 -17.80 14.14
C ASN A 103 -9.14 -16.31 13.73
N HIS A 104 -9.47 -15.98 12.48
CA HIS A 104 -9.41 -14.62 11.93
C HIS A 104 -10.21 -13.58 12.75
N LEU A 105 -11.27 -13.98 13.45
CA LEU A 105 -12.10 -13.09 14.27
C LEU A 105 -11.36 -12.53 15.49
N LYS A 106 -10.13 -13.01 15.77
CA LYS A 106 -9.21 -12.36 16.70
C LYS A 106 -8.67 -11.03 16.19
N CYS A 107 -8.88 -10.69 14.92
CA CYS A 107 -8.61 -9.38 14.34
C CYS A 107 -9.91 -8.60 14.19
N GLY A 108 -10.14 -7.63 15.09
CA GLY A 108 -11.16 -6.61 14.91
C GLY A 108 -10.69 -5.56 13.90
N ILE A 109 -11.55 -5.19 12.97
CA ILE A 109 -11.25 -4.25 11.88
C ILE A 109 -12.12 -3.00 12.06
N LEU A 110 -11.51 -1.82 12.04
CA LEU A 110 -12.15 -0.52 12.20
C LEU A 110 -11.90 0.37 10.97
N ASP A 111 -12.64 1.47 10.83
CA ASP A 111 -12.35 2.55 9.87
C ASP A 111 -12.61 2.19 8.38
N PHE A 112 -13.64 1.37 8.11
CA PHE A 112 -13.96 0.83 6.78
C PHE A 112 -14.79 1.77 5.89
N GLN A 113 -15.17 2.96 6.35
CA GLN A 113 -16.03 3.89 5.58
C GLN A 113 -15.37 4.48 4.33
N SER A 114 -14.03 4.41 4.23
CA SER A 114 -13.27 4.88 3.07
C SER A 114 -13.12 3.83 1.96
N ALA A 115 -13.82 2.69 2.08
CA ALA A 115 -13.69 1.56 1.19
C ALA A 115 -14.05 1.88 -0.27
N PHE A 116 -13.43 1.16 -1.19
CA PHE A 116 -13.64 1.32 -2.64
C PHE A 116 -13.38 -0.01 -3.37
N LYS A 117 -13.62 -0.07 -4.69
CA LYS A 117 -13.22 -1.21 -5.54
C LYS A 117 -11.80 -1.02 -6.07
N GLY A 118 -10.88 -1.89 -5.70
CA GLY A 118 -9.46 -1.78 -6.00
C GLY A 118 -8.80 -3.12 -6.29
N PHE A 119 -7.47 -3.12 -6.25
CA PHE A 119 -6.66 -4.29 -6.54
C PHE A 119 -6.78 -5.30 -5.40
N LYS A 120 -6.91 -6.58 -5.72
CA LYS A 120 -7.07 -7.67 -4.73
C LYS A 120 -5.96 -7.74 -3.67
N GLY A 121 -4.74 -7.27 -3.97
CA GLY A 121 -3.64 -7.19 -3.00
C GLY A 121 -3.50 -5.85 -2.26
N TRP A 122 -4.46 -4.94 -2.36
CA TRP A 122 -4.33 -3.56 -1.86
C TRP A 122 -4.10 -3.46 -0.35
N ASP A 123 -4.99 -4.07 0.41
CA ASP A 123 -4.93 -4.04 1.87
C ASP A 123 -3.72 -4.85 2.39
N LEU A 124 -3.24 -5.82 1.60
CA LEU A 124 -2.06 -6.59 1.93
C LEU A 124 -0.78 -5.74 1.93
N PHE A 125 -0.54 -4.91 0.89
CA PHE A 125 0.64 -4.02 0.94
C PHE A 125 0.50 -2.93 1.98
N SER A 126 -0.73 -2.47 2.26
CA SER A 126 -0.98 -1.45 3.30
C SER A 126 -0.61 -1.97 4.69
N LEU A 127 -0.76 -3.27 4.90
CA LEU A 127 -0.38 -3.99 6.11
C LEU A 127 1.12 -4.35 6.16
N LEU A 128 1.63 -5.02 5.12
CA LEU A 128 2.98 -5.61 5.11
C LEU A 128 4.10 -4.58 4.88
N GLU A 129 3.81 -3.51 4.13
CA GLU A 129 4.80 -2.50 3.75
C GLU A 129 4.63 -1.21 4.58
N ASN A 130 4.03 -1.34 5.77
CA ASN A 130 3.75 -0.20 6.64
C ASN A 130 5.03 0.54 7.06
N SER A 131 5.07 1.87 6.91
CA SER A 131 6.25 2.68 7.28
C SER A 131 6.48 2.78 8.79
N ARG A 132 5.48 2.43 9.61
CA ARG A 132 5.57 2.48 11.08
C ARG A 132 6.09 1.17 11.68
N ILE A 133 6.03 0.07 10.95
CA ILE A 133 6.43 -1.27 11.40
C ILE A 133 7.25 -1.95 10.30
N TYR A 134 8.48 -2.34 10.62
CA TYR A 134 9.36 -2.96 9.65
C TYR A 134 9.38 -4.49 9.76
N PHE A 135 8.63 -5.16 8.88
CA PHE A 135 8.79 -6.59 8.58
C PHE A 135 9.88 -6.84 7.53
N SER A 136 10.64 -7.92 7.68
CA SER A 136 11.67 -8.30 6.72
C SER A 136 11.08 -8.66 5.36
N ARG A 137 11.92 -8.54 4.32
CA ARG A 137 11.55 -8.87 2.95
C ARG A 137 11.06 -10.31 2.80
N GLU A 138 11.81 -11.24 3.39
CA GLU A 138 11.49 -12.67 3.38
C GLU A 138 10.11 -12.94 4.00
N LYS A 139 9.80 -12.26 5.11
CA LYS A 139 8.51 -12.38 5.78
C LYS A 139 7.37 -11.86 4.89
N ASN A 140 7.55 -10.69 4.26
CA ASN A 140 6.54 -10.15 3.35
C ASN A 140 6.29 -11.08 2.16
N GLU A 141 7.35 -11.60 1.53
CA GLU A 141 7.20 -12.52 0.40
C GLU A 141 6.48 -13.82 0.75
N LYS A 142 6.74 -14.37 1.95
CA LYS A 142 5.99 -15.53 2.47
C LYS A 142 4.50 -15.23 2.57
N PHE A 143 4.13 -14.08 3.13
CA PHE A 143 2.72 -13.70 3.27
C PHE A 143 2.06 -13.29 1.95
N ILE A 144 2.79 -12.70 1.01
CA ILE A 144 2.29 -12.40 -0.33
C ILE A 144 1.96 -13.68 -1.09
N LYS A 145 2.86 -14.67 -1.04
CA LYS A 145 2.63 -15.99 -1.64
C LYS A 145 1.45 -16.70 -0.96
N TYR A 146 1.44 -16.74 0.37
CA TYR A 146 0.35 -17.34 1.14
C TYR A 146 -1.01 -16.71 0.82
N TYR A 147 -1.09 -15.39 0.77
CA TYR A 147 -2.31 -14.67 0.42
C TYR A 147 -2.78 -14.99 -1.01
N TYR A 148 -1.85 -15.00 -1.97
CA TYR A 148 -2.15 -15.34 -3.36
C TYR A 148 -2.74 -16.76 -3.47
N GLU A 149 -2.11 -17.75 -2.83
CA GLU A 149 -2.53 -19.16 -2.87
C GLU A 149 -3.90 -19.39 -2.23
N ASN A 150 -4.36 -18.49 -1.36
CA ASN A 150 -5.63 -18.61 -0.63
C ASN A 150 -6.73 -17.64 -1.11
N THR A 151 -6.45 -16.72 -2.02
CA THR A 151 -7.45 -15.78 -2.59
C THR A 151 -7.73 -15.98 -4.07
N TYR A 152 -7.02 -16.93 -4.68
CA TYR A 152 -7.16 -17.36 -6.07
C TYR A 152 -7.39 -16.20 -7.06
N PRO A 153 -6.47 -15.22 -7.16
CA PRO A 153 -6.59 -14.18 -8.16
C PRO A 153 -6.63 -14.77 -9.57
N ASN A 154 -7.40 -14.16 -10.48
CA ASN A 154 -7.47 -14.56 -11.88
C ASN A 154 -6.24 -14.06 -12.69
N LEU A 155 -5.05 -14.25 -12.14
CA LEU A 155 -3.79 -13.84 -12.76
C LEU A 155 -2.63 -14.65 -12.19
N GLU A 156 -1.61 -14.89 -13.01
CA GLU A 156 -0.38 -15.58 -12.59
C GLU A 156 0.34 -14.84 -11.45
N PHE A 157 0.99 -15.61 -10.57
CA PHE A 157 1.63 -15.08 -9.36
C PHE A 157 2.61 -13.94 -9.64
N ASN A 158 3.45 -14.08 -10.68
CA ASN A 158 4.42 -13.04 -11.04
C ASN A 158 3.74 -11.74 -11.49
N HIS A 159 2.59 -11.83 -12.17
CA HIS A 159 1.81 -10.65 -12.56
C HIS A 159 1.16 -10.00 -11.34
N PHE A 160 0.61 -10.80 -10.43
CA PHE A 160 0.02 -10.31 -9.17
C PHE A 160 1.06 -9.60 -8.31
N ARG A 161 2.24 -10.21 -8.20
CA ARG A 161 3.38 -9.68 -7.48
C ARG A 161 3.88 -8.37 -8.10
N ASN A 162 3.91 -8.26 -9.43
CA ASN A 162 4.27 -7.01 -10.11
C ASN A 162 3.24 -5.90 -9.85
N GLN A 163 1.95 -6.20 -9.95
CA GLN A 163 0.86 -5.27 -9.60
C GLN A 163 0.95 -4.82 -8.13
N TYR A 164 1.24 -5.75 -7.22
CA TYR A 164 1.48 -5.48 -5.80
C TYR A 164 2.65 -4.49 -5.61
N TYR A 165 3.82 -4.75 -6.20
CA TYR A 165 4.97 -3.85 -6.03
C TYR A 165 4.78 -2.51 -6.73
N PHE A 166 4.03 -2.45 -7.83
CA PHE A 166 3.73 -1.19 -8.49
C PHE A 166 2.89 -0.28 -7.58
N LEU A 167 1.79 -0.79 -7.03
CA LEU A 167 0.91 -0.02 -6.14
C LEU A 167 1.54 0.22 -4.76
N ASN A 168 2.36 -0.69 -4.25
CA ASN A 168 3.15 -0.41 -3.05
C ASN A 168 4.14 0.73 -3.32
N THR A 169 4.84 0.71 -4.46
CA THR A 169 5.78 1.79 -4.84
C THR A 169 5.04 3.12 -4.90
N SER A 170 3.85 3.19 -5.51
CA SER A 170 3.07 4.43 -5.56
C SER A 170 2.62 4.88 -4.17
N ARG A 171 2.23 3.96 -3.29
CA ARG A 171 1.90 4.25 -1.89
C ARG A 171 3.09 4.81 -1.12
N GLN A 172 4.27 4.20 -1.20
CA GLN A 172 5.46 4.71 -0.50
C GLN A 172 5.85 6.10 -1.02
N THR A 173 5.77 6.31 -2.34
CA THR A 173 5.98 7.64 -2.96
C THR A 173 5.01 8.68 -2.40
N ARG A 174 3.71 8.37 -2.38
CA ARG A 174 2.70 9.23 -1.75
C ARG A 174 3.05 9.50 -0.27
N LEU A 175 3.39 8.47 0.49
CA LEU A 175 3.65 8.57 1.93
C LEU A 175 4.81 9.52 2.24
N LEU A 176 5.87 9.54 1.42
CA LEU A 176 6.94 10.53 1.55
C LEU A 176 6.42 11.97 1.47
N GLY A 177 5.52 12.25 0.53
CA GLY A 177 4.80 13.53 0.45
C GLY A 177 3.89 13.76 1.66
N ARG A 178 3.10 12.75 2.02
CA ARG A 178 2.10 12.80 3.10
C ARG A 178 2.71 13.12 4.46
N TRP A 179 3.86 12.53 4.81
CA TRP A 179 4.53 12.82 6.08
C TRP A 179 4.97 14.28 6.19
N VAL A 180 5.47 14.84 5.09
CA VAL A 180 5.83 16.26 5.01
C VAL A 180 4.59 17.14 5.05
N LYS A 181 3.52 16.77 4.36
CA LYS A 181 2.23 17.46 4.40
C LYS A 181 1.70 17.56 5.83
N PHE A 182 1.66 16.46 6.57
CA PHE A 182 1.25 16.46 7.98
C PHE A 182 2.12 17.34 8.87
N SER A 183 3.43 17.38 8.63
CA SER A 183 4.32 18.29 9.36
C SER A 183 4.04 19.76 9.04
N LYS A 184 3.84 20.12 7.77
CA LYS A 184 3.69 21.53 7.34
C LYS A 184 2.28 22.09 7.52
N VAL A 185 1.28 21.32 7.14
CA VAL A 185 -0.13 21.75 7.10
C VAL A 185 -0.78 21.51 8.46
N ASP A 186 -0.62 20.30 9.00
CA ASP A 186 -1.27 19.89 10.25
C ASP A 186 -0.40 20.19 11.49
N LYS A 187 0.77 20.80 11.28
CA LYS A 187 1.75 21.19 12.31
C LYS A 187 2.19 20.02 13.20
N ASN A 188 2.15 18.80 12.68
CA ASN A 188 2.53 17.59 13.41
C ASN A 188 3.86 17.02 12.91
N ASN A 189 4.95 17.50 13.51
CA ASN A 189 6.31 17.11 13.13
C ASN A 189 6.67 15.65 13.49
N SER A 190 5.86 14.98 14.32
CA SER A 190 6.15 13.60 14.75
C SER A 190 6.11 12.58 13.60
N TYR A 191 5.51 12.94 12.46
CA TYR A 191 5.47 12.08 11.26
C TYR A 191 6.77 12.06 10.45
N LEU A 192 7.63 13.08 10.59
CA LEU A 192 8.89 13.14 9.82
C LEU A 192 9.82 11.97 10.14
N LYS A 193 9.71 11.37 11.34
CA LYS A 193 10.47 10.17 11.73
C LYS A 193 10.22 8.96 10.83
N TYR A 194 9.13 8.93 10.07
CA TYR A 194 8.79 7.83 9.16
C TYR A 194 9.40 8.01 7.76
N ILE A 195 10.05 9.14 7.44
CA ILE A 195 10.64 9.36 6.12
C ILE A 195 11.72 8.32 5.81
N ASP A 196 12.59 7.99 6.77
CA ASP A 196 13.70 7.07 6.54
C ASP A 196 13.21 5.64 6.28
N THR A 197 12.27 5.16 7.09
CA THR A 197 11.65 3.83 6.89
C THR A 197 10.86 3.76 5.60
N THR A 198 10.10 4.82 5.25
CA THR A 198 9.38 4.92 3.96
C THR A 198 10.35 4.93 2.78
N THR A 199 11.47 5.63 2.88
CA THR A 199 12.50 5.67 1.83
C THR A 199 13.14 4.30 1.64
N LYS A 200 13.45 3.58 2.72
CA LYS A 200 13.97 2.21 2.64
C LYS A 200 12.97 1.26 1.96
N ARG A 201 11.69 1.32 2.35
CA ARG A 201 10.60 0.56 1.72
C ARG A 201 10.44 0.88 0.24
N LEU A 202 10.50 2.16 -0.13
CA LEU A 202 10.44 2.59 -1.52
C LEU A 202 11.58 2.00 -2.35
N LYS A 203 12.83 2.08 -1.85
CA LYS A 203 14.00 1.49 -2.52
C LYS A 203 13.87 -0.03 -2.70
N GLU A 204 13.43 -0.75 -1.65
CA GLU A 204 13.16 -2.18 -1.73
C GLU A 204 12.05 -2.52 -2.74
N SER A 205 10.98 -1.74 -2.75
CA SER A 205 9.85 -1.91 -3.67
C SER A 205 10.26 -1.69 -5.13
N LEU A 206 11.04 -0.63 -5.41
CA LEU A 206 11.59 -0.33 -6.74
C LEU A 206 12.51 -1.44 -7.27
N ALA A 207 13.36 -2.01 -6.40
CA ALA A 207 14.21 -3.14 -6.75
C ALA A 207 13.40 -4.40 -7.12
N ASN A 208 12.28 -4.64 -6.44
CA ASN A 208 11.41 -5.79 -6.72
C ASN A 208 10.52 -5.59 -7.95
N LEU A 209 10.07 -4.35 -8.19
CA LEU A 209 9.31 -3.96 -9.36
C LEU A 209 10.17 -4.02 -10.63
N ASN A 210 11.46 -3.69 -10.50
CA ASN A 210 12.47 -3.75 -11.56
C ASN A 210 12.09 -3.02 -12.87
N ILE A 211 11.30 -1.95 -12.75
CA ILE A 211 11.02 -1.05 -13.87
C ILE A 211 12.16 -0.04 -13.97
N LYS A 212 13.01 -0.18 -14.98
CA LYS A 212 14.23 0.64 -15.16
C LYS A 212 13.93 2.14 -15.20
N ALA A 213 12.87 2.55 -15.89
CA ALA A 213 12.49 3.96 -16.01
C ALA A 213 12.14 4.59 -14.64
N LEU A 214 11.38 3.88 -13.81
CA LEU A 214 11.06 4.31 -12.45
C LEU A 214 12.32 4.34 -11.58
N ASN A 215 13.14 3.28 -11.59
CA ASN A 215 14.40 3.23 -10.84
C ASN A 215 15.29 4.44 -11.15
N ASN A 216 15.52 4.74 -12.43
CA ASN A 216 16.32 5.89 -12.85
C ASN A 216 15.78 7.23 -12.35
N ILE A 217 14.45 7.41 -12.31
CA ILE A 217 13.83 8.64 -11.79
C ILE A 217 14.10 8.76 -10.29
N TYR A 218 13.84 7.70 -9.51
CA TYR A 218 14.02 7.76 -8.06
C TYR A 218 15.49 7.80 -7.64
N GLU A 219 16.42 7.21 -8.38
CA GLU A 219 17.86 7.35 -8.14
C GLU A 219 18.31 8.81 -8.24
N LYS A 220 17.77 9.59 -9.19
CA LYS A 220 18.09 11.02 -9.33
C LYS A 220 17.42 11.90 -8.27
N ILE A 221 16.32 11.43 -7.68
CA ILE A 221 15.52 12.19 -6.73
C ILE A 221 15.93 11.88 -5.28
N LEU A 222 16.33 10.64 -4.98
CA LEU A 222 16.59 10.16 -3.61
C LEU A 222 18.08 10.04 -3.26
N ASN A 223 18.98 10.22 -4.22
CA ASN A 223 20.43 10.34 -4.00
C ASN A 223 20.84 11.81 -4.02
#